data_AF-A0A9P7DSF5-F1
#
_entry.id   AF-A0A9P7DSF5-F1
#
_cell.length_a   1.000
_cell.length_b   1.000
_cell.length_c   1.000
_cell.angle_alpha   90.00
_cell.angle_beta   90.00
_cell.angle_gamma   90.00
#
_symmetry.space_group_name_H-M   'P 1'
#
loop_
_entity.id
_entity.type
_entity.pdbx_description
1 polymer ?
#
loop_
_entity_poly.entity_id
_entity_poly.type
_entity_poly.pdbx_seq_one_letter_code
_entity_poly.pdbx_strand_id
1 'polypeptide(L)'
;MNDSNFCKMIHMKRTLCHKYKQAKNGIAESEKAFNRLNEAVPTASKKEWLASERIAQFSRINDPVAMDVYEINIKKALSKKEIELRLLEEGNACNAAPAHRSVATWISMGLAIEEAQIALVIKL
;
A
#
# COMPACT_ATOMS: atom_id res chain seq x y z
N MET A 1 -9.08 -7.20 -31.38
CA MET A 1 -9.67 -8.40 -30.74
C MET A 1 -9.11 -9.64 -31.43
N ASN A 2 -7.86 -10.05 -31.15
CA ASN A 2 -7.34 -11.38 -31.54
C ASN A 2 -6.03 -11.74 -30.82
N ASP A 3 -5.97 -11.60 -29.49
CA ASP A 3 -4.88 -12.19 -28.72
C ASP A 3 -5.25 -13.66 -28.42
N SER A 4 -5.18 -14.46 -29.47
CA SER A 4 -5.50 -15.90 -29.45
C SER A 4 -4.64 -16.61 -28.41
N ASN A 5 -5.21 -17.58 -27.70
CA ASN A 5 -4.48 -18.47 -26.79
C ASN A 5 -3.25 -19.11 -27.48
N PHE A 6 -3.29 -19.27 -28.80
CA PHE A 6 -2.16 -19.71 -29.62
C PHE A 6 -0.97 -18.73 -29.59
N CYS A 7 -1.21 -17.43 -29.78
CA CYS A 7 -0.17 -16.39 -29.72
C CYS A 7 0.48 -16.34 -28.33
N LYS A 8 -0.32 -16.47 -27.27
CA LYS A 8 0.17 -16.57 -25.89
C LYS A 8 1.08 -17.78 -25.69
N MET A 9 0.71 -18.94 -26.22
CA MET A 9 1.51 -20.17 -26.16
C MET A 9 2.85 -20.02 -26.91
N ILE A 10 2.85 -19.43 -28.10
CA ILE A 10 4.08 -19.18 -28.88
C ILE A 10 5.04 -18.25 -28.13
N HIS A 11 4.51 -17.17 -27.52
CA HIS A 11 5.33 -16.25 -26.72
C HIS A 11 5.73 -16.81 -25.35
N MET A 12 5.02 -17.83 -24.85
CA MET A 12 5.28 -18.42 -23.54
C MET A 12 6.71 -18.99 -23.43
N LYS A 13 7.22 -19.65 -24.48
CA LYS A 13 8.60 -20.18 -24.50
C LYS A 13 9.63 -19.08 -24.23
N ARG A 14 9.52 -17.95 -24.96
CA ARG A 14 10.44 -16.81 -24.80
C ARG A 14 10.34 -16.20 -23.42
N THR A 15 9.11 -16.01 -22.92
CA THR A 15 8.84 -15.48 -21.59
C THR A 15 9.41 -16.38 -20.49
N LEU A 16 9.22 -17.70 -20.59
CA LEU A 16 9.75 -18.68 -19.66
C LEU A 16 11.28 -18.66 -19.65
N CYS A 17 11.93 -18.66 -20.82
CA CYS A 17 13.39 -18.57 -20.91
C CYS A 17 13.92 -17.28 -20.27
N HIS A 18 13.23 -16.16 -20.48
CA HIS A 18 13.62 -14.88 -19.89
C HIS A 18 13.43 -14.87 -18.37
N LYS A 19 12.26 -15.31 -17.88
CA LYS A 19 11.98 -15.44 -16.44
C LYS A 19 12.95 -16.38 -15.75
N TYR A 20 13.30 -17.50 -16.38
CA TYR A 20 14.30 -18.44 -15.85
C TYR A 20 15.67 -17.79 -15.70
N LYS A 21 16.15 -17.07 -16.73
CA LYS A 21 17.43 -16.34 -16.65
C LYS A 21 17.40 -15.28 -15.55
N GLN A 22 16.32 -14.51 -15.46
CA GLN A 22 16.15 -13.52 -14.38
C GLN A 22 16.15 -14.19 -13.00
N ALA A 23 15.35 -15.24 -12.81
CA ALA A 23 15.26 -15.97 -11.55
C ALA A 23 16.64 -16.52 -11.16
N LYS A 24 17.35 -17.16 -12.10
CA LYS A 24 18.70 -17.68 -11.88
C LYS A 24 19.68 -16.59 -11.44
N ASN A 25 19.63 -15.43 -12.09
CA ASN A 25 20.51 -14.31 -11.74
C ASN A 25 20.12 -13.67 -10.39
N GLY A 26 18.83 -13.68 -10.05
CA GLY A 26 18.29 -13.11 -8.82
C GLY A 26 18.40 -14.00 -7.59
N ILE A 27 18.89 -15.25 -7.71
CA ILE A 27 19.00 -16.18 -6.56
C ILE A 27 19.86 -15.57 -5.47
N ALA A 28 21.06 -15.09 -5.80
CA ALA A 28 22.00 -14.58 -4.81
C ALA A 28 21.46 -13.33 -4.09
N GLU A 29 20.77 -12.44 -4.82
CA GLU A 29 20.15 -11.26 -4.24
C GLU A 29 18.96 -11.61 -3.35
N SER A 30 18.12 -12.55 -3.79
CA SER A 30 16.96 -13.04 -3.04
C SER A 30 17.40 -13.75 -1.76
N GLU A 31 18.43 -14.59 -1.83
CA GLU A 31 19.01 -15.28 -0.69
C GLU A 31 19.59 -14.29 0.32
N LYS A 32 20.32 -13.28 -0.15
CA LYS A 32 20.84 -12.22 0.71
C LYS A 32 19.73 -11.42 1.38
N ALA A 33 18.67 -11.07 0.66
CA ALA A 33 17.51 -10.38 1.22
C ALA A 33 16.78 -11.25 2.25
N PHE A 34 16.60 -12.54 1.96
CA PHE A 34 16.00 -13.50 2.87
C PHE A 34 16.81 -13.65 4.15
N ASN A 35 18.13 -13.84 4.05
CA ASN A 35 19.01 -13.99 5.21
C ASN A 35 18.96 -12.75 6.11
N ARG A 36 18.97 -11.55 5.53
CA ARG A 36 18.81 -10.30 6.29
C ARG A 36 17.49 -10.24 7.06
N LEU A 37 16.39 -10.62 6.41
CA LEU A 37 15.08 -10.66 7.07
C LEU A 37 15.07 -11.72 8.17
N ASN A 38 15.60 -12.91 7.88
CA ASN A 38 15.67 -13.99 8.84
C ASN A 38 16.50 -13.58 10.07
N GLU A 39 17.68 -12.99 9.90
CA GLU A 39 18.52 -12.52 11.00
C GLU A 39 17.83 -11.48 11.89
N ALA A 40 17.02 -10.59 11.31
CA ALA A 40 16.28 -9.57 12.05
C ALA A 40 15.12 -10.11 12.90
N VAL A 41 14.62 -11.31 12.60
CA VAL A 41 13.43 -11.88 13.27
C VAL A 41 13.83 -12.59 14.59
N PRO A 42 13.08 -12.37 15.70
CA PRO A 42 13.29 -13.10 16.95
C PRO A 42 13.18 -14.62 16.80
N THR A 43 13.99 -15.36 17.56
CA THR A 43 14.04 -16.83 17.48
C THR A 43 12.72 -17.51 17.88
N ALA A 44 11.94 -16.91 18.79
CA ALA A 44 10.61 -17.40 19.16
C ALA A 44 9.64 -17.37 17.96
N SER A 45 9.57 -16.23 17.27
CA SER A 45 8.71 -16.06 16.09
C SER A 45 9.08 -17.02 14.96
N LYS A 46 10.38 -17.27 14.74
CA LYS A 46 10.82 -18.29 13.76
C LYS A 46 10.29 -19.68 14.08
N LYS A 47 10.32 -20.08 15.36
CA LYS A 47 9.82 -21.40 15.78
C LYS A 47 8.31 -21.52 15.55
N GLU A 48 7.56 -20.47 15.90
CA GLU A 48 6.11 -20.41 15.69
C GLU A 48 5.76 -20.47 14.20
N TRP A 49 6.45 -19.71 13.35
CA TRP A 49 6.23 -19.72 11.91
C TRP A 49 6.55 -21.07 11.28
N LEU A 50 7.67 -21.69 11.65
CA LEU A 50 8.03 -23.03 11.17
C LEU A 50 7.04 -24.11 11.62
N ALA A 51 6.47 -23.99 12.82
CA ALA A 51 5.43 -24.89 13.29
C ALA A 51 4.14 -24.69 12.49
N SER A 52 3.73 -23.44 12.29
CA SER A 52 2.54 -23.07 11.52
C SER A 52 2.64 -23.53 10.06
N GLU A 53 3.80 -23.34 9.44
CA GLU A 53 4.11 -23.82 8.09
C GLU A 53 3.95 -25.35 7.99
N ARG A 54 4.51 -26.11 8.93
CA ARG A 54 4.37 -27.57 8.90
C ARG A 54 2.91 -28.02 8.98
N ILE A 55 2.12 -27.39 9.85
CA ILE A 55 0.70 -27.70 10.01
C ILE A 55 -0.06 -27.35 8.73
N ALA A 56 0.21 -26.17 8.15
CA ALA A 56 -0.40 -25.72 6.90
C ALA A 56 -0.12 -26.68 5.75
N GLN A 57 1.15 -27.04 5.54
CA GLN A 57 1.55 -27.94 4.45
C GLN A 57 1.00 -29.36 4.62
N PHE A 58 0.95 -29.86 5.86
CA PHE A 58 0.38 -31.18 6.15
C PHE A 58 -1.13 -31.22 5.89
N SER A 59 -1.84 -30.15 6.28
CA SER A 59 -3.31 -30.12 6.25
C SER A 59 -3.88 -29.62 4.92
N ARG A 60 -3.06 -29.03 4.05
CA ARG A 60 -3.44 -28.35 2.80
C ARG A 60 -4.49 -29.05 1.93
N ILE A 61 -4.46 -30.37 1.85
CA ILE A 61 -5.38 -31.15 1.00
C ILE A 61 -6.75 -31.30 1.67
N ASN A 62 -6.77 -31.50 2.98
CA ASN A 62 -7.97 -31.85 3.74
C ASN A 62 -8.64 -30.61 4.35
N ASP A 63 -7.87 -29.56 4.61
CA ASP A 63 -8.32 -28.29 5.16
C ASP A 63 -7.70 -27.13 4.36
N PRO A 64 -8.45 -26.54 3.43
CA PRO A 64 -8.00 -25.38 2.67
C PRO A 64 -7.71 -24.15 3.56
N VAL A 65 -8.39 -24.01 4.70
CA VAL A 65 -8.23 -22.86 5.63
C VAL A 65 -6.85 -22.89 6.30
N ALA A 66 -6.23 -24.07 6.40
CA ALA A 66 -4.87 -24.21 6.95
C ALA A 66 -3.82 -23.41 6.15
N MET A 67 -4.11 -23.05 4.88
CA MET A 67 -3.21 -22.23 4.06
C MET A 67 -3.32 -20.73 4.33
N ASP A 68 -4.31 -20.27 5.08
CA ASP A 68 -4.53 -18.85 5.39
C ASP A 68 -3.38 -18.23 6.21
N VAL A 69 -2.51 -19.05 6.80
CA VAL A 69 -1.25 -18.61 7.43
C VAL A 69 -0.36 -17.83 6.46
N TYR A 70 -0.45 -18.10 5.15
CA TYR A 70 0.28 -17.37 4.12
C TYR A 70 -0.43 -16.10 3.65
N GLU A 71 -1.66 -15.85 4.10
CA GLU A 71 -2.41 -14.65 3.73
C GLU A 71 -1.85 -13.43 4.47
N ILE A 72 -1.46 -12.43 3.69
CA ILE A 72 -0.86 -11.21 4.20
C ILE A 72 -1.97 -10.27 4.65
N ASN A 73 -2.27 -10.28 5.95
CA ASN A 73 -3.26 -9.38 6.54
C ASN A 73 -2.62 -8.03 6.89
N ILE A 74 -2.26 -7.25 5.86
CA ILE A 74 -1.82 -5.86 6.06
C ILE A 74 -3.07 -5.00 6.21
N LYS A 75 -3.18 -4.31 7.36
CA LYS A 75 -4.17 -3.24 7.51
C LYS A 75 -3.93 -2.22 6.40
N LYS A 76 -4.94 -2.04 5.54
CA LYS A 76 -4.89 -1.08 4.44
C LYS A 76 -4.46 0.27 5.01
N ALA A 77 -3.35 0.80 4.48
CA ALA A 77 -2.93 2.14 4.84
C ALA A 77 -4.06 3.13 4.52
N LEU A 78 -4.16 4.19 5.32
CA LEU A 78 -5.12 5.26 5.06
C LEU A 78 -4.92 5.77 3.62
N SER A 79 -6.02 5.86 2.90
CA SER A 79 -6.07 6.50 1.59
C SER A 79 -5.62 7.94 1.72
N LYS A 80 -5.03 8.50 0.64
CA LYS A 80 -4.70 9.92 0.56
C LYS A 80 -5.88 10.81 0.97
N LYS A 81 -7.11 10.44 0.57
CA LYS A 81 -8.34 11.15 0.95
C LYS A 81 -8.63 11.09 2.44
N GLU A 82 -8.39 9.95 3.08
CA GLU A 82 -8.59 9.77 4.53
C GLU A 82 -7.53 10.54 5.32
N ILE A 83 -6.30 10.62 4.79
CA ILE A 83 -5.24 11.47 5.34
C ILE A 83 -5.62 12.95 5.20
N GLU A 84 -6.09 13.39 4.02
CA GLU A 84 -6.54 14.77 3.78
C GLU A 84 -7.73 15.15 4.67
N LEU A 85 -8.72 14.26 4.81
CA LEU A 85 -9.87 14.48 5.70
C LEU A 85 -9.42 14.65 7.16
N ARG A 86 -8.55 13.75 7.63
CA ARG A 86 -8.03 13.81 9.01
C ARG A 86 -7.26 15.10 9.28
N LEU A 87 -6.43 15.55 8.34
CA LEU A 87 -5.70 16.82 8.46
C LEU A 87 -6.64 18.02 8.49
N LEU A 88 -7.75 17.96 7.74
CA LEU A 88 -8.77 19.02 7.73
C LEU A 88 -9.56 19.05 9.04
N GLU A 89 -9.91 17.89 9.60
CA GLU A 89 -10.55 17.76 10.92
C GLU A 89 -9.64 18.27 12.05
N GLU A 90 -8.36 17.87 12.04
CA GLU A 90 -7.34 18.34 13.00
C GLU A 90 -7.13 19.86 12.89
N GLY A 91 -7.07 20.40 11.68
CA GLY A 91 -6.97 21.84 11.43
C GLY A 91 -8.20 22.61 11.91
N ASN A 92 -9.40 22.05 11.74
CA ASN A 92 -10.65 22.64 12.22
C ASN A 92 -10.80 22.59 13.75
N ALA A 93 -10.32 21.53 14.40
CA ALA A 93 -10.29 21.47 15.86
C ALA A 93 -9.35 22.52 16.46
N CYS A 94 -8.18 22.76 15.84
CA CYS A 94 -7.24 23.82 16.24
C CYS A 94 -7.78 25.24 15.98
N ASN A 95 -8.63 25.41 14.97
CA ASN A 95 -9.29 26.69 14.68
C ASN A 95 -10.28 27.15 15.77
N ALA A 96 -10.68 26.28 16.70
CA ALA A 96 -11.53 26.65 17.85
C ALA A 96 -10.77 27.46 18.92
N ALA A 97 -9.43 27.44 18.91
CA ALA A 97 -8.60 28.26 19.77
C ALA A 97 -8.15 29.54 19.02
N PRO A 98 -8.34 30.76 19.59
CA PRO A 98 -8.05 32.02 18.90
C PRO A 98 -6.59 32.20 18.43
N ALA A 99 -5.66 31.39 18.96
CA ALA A 99 -4.22 31.52 18.73
C ALA A 99 -3.70 30.74 17.51
N HIS A 100 -4.46 29.79 16.96
CA HIS A 100 -4.02 28.92 15.85
C HIS A 100 -5.02 28.92 14.70
N ARG A 101 -5.08 30.02 13.94
CA ARG A 101 -5.78 30.01 12.64
C ARG A 101 -4.97 29.17 11.64
N SER A 102 -5.55 28.09 11.16
CA SER A 102 -4.95 27.25 10.12
C SER A 102 -4.82 28.01 8.80
N VAL A 103 -3.92 27.55 7.92
CA VAL A 103 -3.67 28.16 6.60
C VAL A 103 -4.95 28.19 5.75
N ALA A 104 -5.83 27.19 5.90
CA ALA A 104 -7.12 27.15 5.21
C ALA A 104 -8.04 28.33 5.60
N THR A 105 -7.99 28.76 6.87
CA THR A 105 -8.75 29.92 7.35
C THR A 105 -8.25 31.21 6.70
N TRP A 106 -6.94 31.37 6.54
CA TRP A 106 -6.35 32.52 5.86
C TRP A 106 -6.71 32.56 4.37
N ILE A 107 -6.64 31.42 3.68
CA ILE A 107 -7.02 31.31 2.27
C ILE A 107 -8.50 31.63 2.09
N SER A 108 -9.37 31.07 2.93
CA SER A 108 -10.82 31.33 2.86
C SER A 108 -11.16 32.80 3.11
N MET A 109 -10.46 33.44 4.06
CA MET A 109 -10.64 34.86 4.34
C MET A 109 -10.14 35.74 3.20
N GLY A 110 -9.02 35.40 2.56
CA GLY A 110 -8.53 36.07 1.36
C GLY A 110 -9.53 35.97 0.20
N LEU A 111 -10.06 34.77 -0.06
CA LEU A 111 -11.09 34.53 -1.08
C LEU A 111 -12.36 35.35 -0.81
N ALA A 112 -12.84 35.40 0.44
CA ALA A 112 -14.02 36.19 0.79
C ALA A 112 -13.81 37.70 0.56
N ILE A 113 -12.59 38.20 0.78
CA ILE A 113 -12.23 39.60 0.49
C ILE A 113 -12.21 39.84 -1.02
N GLU A 114 -11.60 38.95 -1.80
CA GLU A 114 -11.58 39.06 -3.27
C GLU A 114 -13.00 39.02 -3.85
N GLU A 115 -13.87 38.12 -3.37
CA GLU A 115 -15.26 38.05 -3.78
C GLU A 115 -16.02 39.36 -3.45
N ALA A 116 -15.81 39.93 -2.26
CA ALA A 116 -16.42 41.19 -1.87
C ALA A 116 -15.92 42.36 -2.75
N GLN A 117 -14.63 42.38 -3.09
CA GLN A 117 -14.05 43.38 -3.99
C GLN A 117 -14.63 43.27 -5.40
N ILE A 118 -14.71 42.06 -5.95
CA ILE A 118 -15.32 41.82 -7.26
C ILE A 118 -16.80 42.24 -7.25
N ALA A 119 -17.55 41.89 -6.20
CA ALA A 119 -18.96 42.25 -6.07
C ALA A 119 -19.19 43.77 -5.99
N LEU A 120 -18.27 44.51 -5.35
CA LEU A 120 -18.31 45.97 -5.30
C LEU A 120 -17.99 46.60 -6.67
N VAL A 121 -17.01 46.05 -7.40
CA VAL A 121 -16.62 46.53 -8.73
C VAL A 121 -17.73 46.27 -9.77
N ILE A 122 -18.47 45.16 -9.66
CA ILE A 122 -19.59 44.84 -10.57
C ILE A 122 -20.83 45.71 -10.30
N LYS A 123 -20.97 46.31 -9.11
CA LYS A 123 -22.13 47.14 -8.72
C LYS A 123 -21.95 48.64 -9.01
N LEU A 124 -20.80 49.06 -9.52
CA LEU A 124 -20.52 50.43 -10.01
C LEU A 124 -20.65 50.48 -11.53
#